data_AF-A0A5M8PQ80-F1
#
_entry.id   AF-A0A5M8PQ80-F1
#
_cell.length_a   1.000
_cell.length_b   1.000
_cell.length_c   1.000
_cell.angle_alpha   90.00
_cell.angle_beta   90.00
_cell.angle_gamma   90.00
#
_symmetry.space_group_name_H-M   'P 1'
#
loop_
_entity.id
_entity.type
_entity.pdbx_description
1 polymer ?
#
loop_
_entity_poly.entity_id
_entity_poly.type
_entity_poly.pdbx_seq_one_letter_code
_entity_poly.pdbx_strand_id
1 'polypeptide(L)'
;MSSTSKTLTALKPYASTGTSARASYLNGAGPKDWRPKIPHPAPPLAVATQRSLNTAAAMTPNQPDSVLMDKELNYLRKIVKDVPYIFEKATKPEPREFVFPLATLFKAPTREIGLGMKGTYADALHEHGIAGIELGFEDPDSKFMLDLVDAIGCTPDTHSSTQGALWDITYPHGGVAGANGETAHSVSHSLGQFAWHTDGSYEPVPQRYLGFHIMRPDRQGGGVFRVLRADDLISLLSPSAAEILSNTEFDLKVPAEFYKGVDSNKGKLLQVDRRTGRAFVRFRRDILLDPPSQDPAANRALEELVSLLDHPDGVGEHMPEYVFKENTVLLVDNARYLHSRTDIKDPKRWLRRVRFQGSPGGKKGESLPK
;
A
#
# COMPACT_ATOMS: atom_id res chain seq x y z
N MET A 1 32.91 16.95 -60.88
CA MET A 1 33.26 18.37 -61.04
C MET A 1 32.39 19.20 -60.11
N SER A 2 33.01 20.09 -59.32
CA SER A 2 32.50 21.34 -58.71
C SER A 2 31.12 21.34 -58.00
N SER A 3 30.99 21.53 -56.67
CA SER A 3 31.19 22.79 -55.89
C SER A 3 30.24 23.93 -56.34
N THR A 4 29.54 24.70 -55.48
CA THR A 4 29.29 24.74 -54.00
C THR A 4 27.92 25.46 -53.78
N SER A 5 27.36 25.81 -52.60
CA SER A 5 27.84 25.98 -51.21
C SER A 5 26.73 25.74 -50.14
N LYS A 6 26.91 26.25 -48.91
CA LYS A 6 25.97 26.25 -47.76
C LYS A 6 25.36 27.63 -47.50
N THR A 7 24.20 27.66 -46.82
CA THR A 7 23.97 28.62 -45.72
C THR A 7 23.18 27.97 -44.58
N LEU A 8 23.73 27.93 -43.37
CA LEU A 8 22.97 27.67 -42.14
C LEU A 8 22.49 29.00 -41.55
N THR A 9 21.31 29.02 -40.93
CA THR A 9 20.92 30.10 -40.02
C THR A 9 20.90 29.56 -38.59
N ALA A 10 21.66 30.19 -37.70
CA ALA A 10 21.92 29.69 -36.36
C ALA A 10 20.86 30.09 -35.33
N LEU A 11 20.63 29.21 -34.36
CA LEU A 11 19.95 29.51 -33.10
C LEU A 11 20.78 30.50 -32.28
N LYS A 12 20.14 31.51 -31.69
CA LYS A 12 20.77 32.38 -30.68
C LYS A 12 20.64 31.75 -29.29
N PRO A 13 21.71 31.73 -28.47
CA PRO A 13 21.62 31.29 -27.08
C PRO A 13 21.00 32.38 -26.20
N TYR A 14 20.19 31.99 -25.21
CA TYR A 14 19.76 32.89 -24.15
C TYR A 14 20.81 32.90 -23.03
N ALA A 15 21.33 34.08 -22.70
CA ALA A 15 22.41 34.23 -21.73
C ALA A 15 21.89 34.20 -20.29
N SER A 16 22.72 33.66 -19.40
CA SER A 16 22.52 33.70 -17.96
C SER A 16 22.79 35.10 -17.39
N THR A 17 21.91 35.58 -16.51
CA THR A 17 22.20 36.70 -15.60
C THR A 17 22.16 36.19 -14.17
N GLY A 18 23.33 35.98 -13.58
CA GLY A 18 23.43 35.64 -12.16
C GLY A 18 23.40 36.91 -11.29
N THR A 19 22.69 36.84 -10.16
CA THR A 19 22.84 37.80 -9.06
C THR A 19 23.31 37.06 -7.82
N SER A 20 24.52 37.39 -7.39
CA SER A 20 25.16 36.87 -6.18
C SER A 20 24.51 37.45 -4.93
N ALA A 21 24.18 36.60 -3.96
CA ALA A 21 23.93 36.98 -2.58
C ALA A 21 24.75 36.07 -1.66
N ARG A 22 25.85 36.61 -1.10
CA ARG A 22 26.59 35.96 -0.01
C ARG A 22 25.78 36.06 1.28
N ALA A 23 25.61 34.92 1.96
CA ALA A 23 25.45 34.87 3.40
C ALA A 23 26.37 33.76 3.94
N SER A 24 27.08 34.05 5.02
CA SER A 24 28.13 33.21 5.61
C SER A 24 27.84 32.92 7.08
N TYR A 25 28.50 31.89 7.63
CA TYR A 25 28.45 31.41 9.03
C TYR A 25 27.19 30.57 9.39
N LEU A 26 27.26 29.47 10.16
CA LEU A 26 28.32 28.91 11.02
C LEU A 26 28.51 27.39 10.87
N ASN A 27 29.71 26.90 11.22
CA ASN A 27 29.98 25.49 11.51
C ASN A 27 29.37 25.07 12.87
N GLY A 28 28.87 23.83 13.02
CA GLY A 28 28.59 23.28 14.35
C GLY A 28 27.91 21.92 14.40
N ALA A 29 28.65 20.90 14.85
CA ALA A 29 28.22 19.63 15.45
C ALA A 29 27.26 18.69 14.67
N GLY A 30 27.72 17.45 14.43
CA GLY A 30 26.89 16.35 13.94
C GLY A 30 25.93 15.77 15.00
N PRO A 31 24.99 14.89 14.61
CA PRO A 31 23.94 14.39 15.49
C PRO A 31 24.50 13.49 16.60
N LYS A 32 24.18 13.82 17.86
CA LYS A 32 24.40 12.93 19.01
C LYS A 32 23.19 12.02 19.19
N ASP A 33 23.43 10.81 19.71
CA ASP A 33 22.40 9.85 20.10
C ASP A 33 21.32 10.48 20.99
N TRP A 34 20.06 10.40 20.56
CA TRP A 34 18.91 10.77 21.37
C TRP A 34 18.08 9.52 21.72
N ARG A 35 18.16 9.09 22.99
CA ARG A 35 17.24 8.11 23.59
C ARG A 35 16.29 8.84 24.54
N PRO A 36 14.96 8.74 24.37
CA PRO A 36 14.01 9.29 25.36
C PRO A 36 14.15 8.58 26.71
N LYS A 37 14.15 9.35 27.80
CA LYS A 37 14.05 8.80 29.16
C LYS A 37 12.57 8.55 29.50
N ILE A 38 12.25 7.32 29.89
CA ILE A 38 10.93 6.95 30.43
C ILE A 38 10.82 7.48 31.87
N PRO A 39 9.79 8.25 32.24
CA PRO A 39 9.54 8.62 33.63
C PRO A 39 8.97 7.45 34.43
N HIS A 40 9.47 7.25 35.65
CA HIS A 40 8.94 6.24 36.59
C HIS A 40 7.56 6.65 37.13
N PRO A 41 6.63 5.69 37.37
CA PRO A 41 5.37 5.98 38.05
C PRO A 41 5.58 6.22 39.55
N ALA A 42 4.79 7.12 40.13
CA ALA A 42 4.77 7.41 41.56
C ALA A 42 4.08 6.28 42.37
N PRO A 43 4.44 6.08 43.66
CA PRO A 43 3.83 5.04 44.50
C PRO A 43 2.43 5.47 45.01
N PRO A 44 1.53 4.50 45.27
CA PRO A 44 0.20 4.79 45.81
C PRO A 44 0.22 5.11 47.31
N LEU A 45 -0.55 6.11 47.72
CA LEU A 45 -0.85 6.42 49.13
C LEU A 45 -2.02 5.57 49.65
N ALA A 46 -1.95 5.17 50.92
CA ALA A 46 -2.89 4.26 51.53
C ALA A 46 -3.98 4.96 52.37
N VAL A 47 -5.22 4.48 52.21
CA VAL A 47 -6.33 4.37 53.19
C VAL A 47 -6.57 5.52 54.19
N ALA A 48 -7.77 6.11 54.11
CA ALA A 48 -8.50 6.60 55.29
C ALA A 48 -10.01 6.29 55.15
N THR A 49 -10.62 5.79 56.23
CA THR A 49 -12.04 5.42 56.32
C THR A 49 -12.83 6.47 57.10
N GLN A 50 -14.09 6.75 56.73
CA GLN A 50 -15.11 7.17 57.71
C GLN A 50 -16.57 6.96 57.26
N ARG A 51 -17.35 6.49 58.24
CA ARG A 51 -18.82 6.47 58.35
C ARG A 51 -19.38 7.92 58.40
N SER A 52 -20.66 8.26 58.21
CA SER A 52 -21.92 7.58 57.81
C SER A 52 -23.09 8.59 57.91
N LEU A 53 -24.18 8.41 57.15
CA LEU A 53 -25.62 8.37 57.58
C LEU A 53 -26.60 8.97 56.55
N ASN A 54 -27.89 8.65 56.75
CA ASN A 54 -29.12 9.16 56.09
C ASN A 54 -29.48 8.51 54.73
N THR A 55 -30.71 8.02 54.47
CA THR A 55 -31.87 7.67 55.34
C THR A 55 -32.68 6.55 54.65
N ALA A 56 -33.50 5.80 55.39
CA ALA A 56 -34.19 4.62 54.89
C ALA A 56 -35.45 4.88 54.03
N ALA A 57 -35.70 4.00 53.07
CA ALA A 57 -37.03 3.61 52.60
C ALA A 57 -36.98 2.09 52.28
N ALA A 58 -37.96 1.32 52.76
CA ALA A 58 -37.90 -0.14 52.75
C ALA A 58 -38.69 -0.76 51.58
N MET A 59 -38.09 -1.74 50.89
CA MET A 59 -38.82 -2.81 50.20
C MET A 59 -38.04 -4.13 50.37
N THR A 60 -38.71 -5.16 50.87
CA THR A 60 -38.16 -6.53 51.00
C THR A 60 -38.18 -7.26 49.66
N PRO A 61 -37.05 -7.82 49.18
CA PRO A 61 -37.06 -8.73 48.04
C PRO A 61 -37.43 -10.15 48.50
N ASN A 62 -38.43 -10.75 47.87
CA ASN A 62 -38.61 -12.21 47.91
C ASN A 62 -37.38 -12.88 47.29
N GLN A 63 -36.76 -13.85 47.98
CA GLN A 63 -35.75 -14.72 47.40
C GLN A 63 -36.36 -16.09 47.03
N PRO A 64 -36.59 -16.33 45.72
CA PRO A 64 -36.48 -17.69 45.18
C PRO A 64 -35.37 -17.81 44.12
N ASP A 65 -35.14 -16.74 43.35
CA ASP A 65 -34.50 -16.86 42.02
C ASP A 65 -32.96 -16.97 42.07
N SER A 66 -32.31 -16.37 43.07
CA SER A 66 -30.84 -16.39 43.18
C SER A 66 -30.28 -17.80 43.38
N VAL A 67 -31.01 -18.65 44.12
CA VAL A 67 -30.59 -20.03 44.42
C VAL A 67 -30.75 -20.94 43.20
N LEU A 68 -31.66 -20.60 42.27
CA LEU A 68 -31.81 -21.32 41.00
C LEU A 68 -30.63 -20.97 40.07
N MET A 69 -30.36 -19.67 39.88
CA MET A 69 -29.24 -19.19 39.07
C MET A 69 -27.89 -19.68 39.58
N ASP A 70 -27.66 -19.73 40.91
CA ASP A 70 -26.42 -20.27 41.46
C ASP A 70 -26.25 -21.77 41.19
N LYS A 71 -27.34 -22.55 41.14
CA LYS A 71 -27.29 -23.96 40.75
C LYS A 71 -27.00 -24.12 39.26
N GLU A 72 -27.62 -23.31 38.41
CA GLU A 72 -27.38 -23.31 36.96
C GLU A 72 -25.95 -22.88 36.61
N LEU A 73 -25.42 -21.82 37.24
CA LEU A 73 -24.02 -21.41 37.08
C LEU A 73 -23.05 -22.49 37.52
N ASN A 74 -23.31 -23.16 38.65
CA ASN A 74 -22.43 -24.23 39.14
C ASN A 74 -22.52 -25.50 38.28
N TYR A 75 -23.69 -25.79 37.69
CA TYR A 75 -23.86 -26.86 36.70
C TYR A 75 -23.09 -26.56 35.40
N LEU A 76 -23.22 -25.33 34.86
CA LEU A 76 -22.46 -24.89 33.69
C LEU A 76 -20.95 -24.88 33.94
N ARG A 77 -20.49 -24.40 35.10
CA ARG A 77 -19.08 -24.47 35.53
C ARG A 77 -18.57 -25.90 35.65
N LYS A 78 -19.42 -26.86 36.02
CA LYS A 78 -19.06 -28.27 36.06
C LYS A 78 -18.92 -28.84 34.64
N ILE A 79 -19.88 -28.59 33.75
CA ILE A 79 -19.78 -28.97 32.32
C ILE A 79 -18.48 -28.43 31.71
N VAL A 80 -18.17 -27.14 31.87
CA VAL A 80 -16.96 -26.52 31.31
C VAL A 80 -15.66 -27.13 31.88
N LYS A 81 -15.69 -27.72 33.08
CA LYS A 81 -14.53 -28.43 33.67
C LYS A 81 -14.43 -29.89 33.22
N ASP A 82 -15.57 -30.54 32.98
CA ASP A 82 -15.66 -31.95 32.61
C ASP A 82 -15.55 -32.16 31.08
N VAL A 83 -15.66 -31.09 30.26
CA VAL A 83 -15.25 -31.12 28.85
C VAL A 83 -13.72 -31.22 28.78
N PRO A 84 -13.14 -32.23 28.11
CA PRO A 84 -11.71 -32.29 27.91
C PRO A 84 -11.27 -31.09 27.06
N TYR A 85 -10.42 -30.24 27.65
CA TYR A 85 -9.85 -29.07 27.00
C TYR A 85 -8.94 -29.47 25.82
N ILE A 86 -9.55 -29.75 24.67
CA ILE A 86 -8.90 -29.56 23.38
C ILE A 86 -8.91 -28.05 23.12
N PHE A 87 -8.06 -27.32 23.85
CA PHE A 87 -7.46 -26.14 23.26
C PHE A 87 -6.57 -26.68 22.13
N GLU A 88 -7.14 -26.79 20.92
CA GLU A 88 -6.34 -26.52 19.73
C GLU A 88 -5.75 -25.13 19.97
N LYS A 89 -4.46 -25.13 20.31
CA LYS A 89 -3.64 -23.93 20.45
C LYS A 89 -3.89 -23.12 19.18
N ALA A 90 -4.62 -22.01 19.30
CA ALA A 90 -5.18 -21.28 18.17
C ALA A 90 -4.13 -21.24 17.07
N THR A 91 -4.36 -22.02 16.02
CA THR A 91 -3.42 -22.10 14.91
C THR A 91 -3.27 -20.68 14.41
N LYS A 92 -2.01 -20.23 14.23
CA LYS A 92 -1.80 -19.00 13.47
C LYS A 92 -2.61 -19.21 12.19
N PRO A 93 -3.52 -18.29 11.81
CA PRO A 93 -4.24 -18.44 10.56
C PRO A 93 -3.18 -18.61 9.48
N GLU A 94 -3.12 -19.79 8.86
CA GLU A 94 -2.13 -20.06 7.83
C GLU A 94 -2.30 -18.99 6.76
N PRO A 95 -1.21 -18.34 6.32
CA PRO A 95 -1.31 -17.21 5.41
C PRO A 95 -2.10 -17.62 4.17
N ARG A 96 -3.25 -16.97 3.96
CA ARG A 96 -4.19 -17.36 2.90
C ARG A 96 -3.53 -17.07 1.55
N GLU A 97 -3.49 -18.07 0.68
CA GLU A 97 -3.05 -17.87 -0.69
C GLU A 97 -4.17 -17.19 -1.49
N PHE A 98 -3.82 -16.16 -2.26
CA PHE A 98 -4.77 -15.34 -3.01
C PHE A 98 -5.43 -16.15 -4.13
N VAL A 99 -6.74 -16.38 -4.00
CA VAL A 99 -7.52 -17.06 -5.04
C VAL A 99 -7.88 -16.06 -6.13
N PHE A 100 -7.24 -16.19 -7.29
CA PHE A 100 -7.58 -15.43 -8.49
C PHE A 100 -9.03 -15.69 -8.93
N PRO A 101 -9.82 -14.64 -9.20
CA PRO A 101 -11.14 -14.80 -9.80
C PRO A 101 -11.08 -15.49 -11.17
N LEU A 102 -12.17 -16.14 -11.58
CA LEU A 102 -12.29 -16.69 -12.93
C LEU A 102 -12.05 -15.59 -13.98
N ALA A 103 -11.44 -15.97 -15.10
CA ALA A 103 -11.06 -15.05 -16.19
C ALA A 103 -10.12 -13.90 -15.77
N THR A 104 -9.24 -14.11 -14.76
CA THR A 104 -8.14 -13.18 -14.44
C THR A 104 -6.73 -13.79 -14.62
N LEU A 105 -6.64 -15.07 -14.94
CA LEU A 105 -5.38 -15.77 -15.23
C LEU A 105 -5.33 -16.21 -16.68
N PHE A 106 -4.21 -15.90 -17.33
CA PHE A 106 -4.04 -16.04 -18.77
C PHE A 106 -2.68 -16.62 -19.14
N LYS A 107 -2.62 -17.21 -20.33
CA LYS A 107 -1.37 -17.59 -21.00
C LYS A 107 -1.29 -16.85 -22.33
N ALA A 108 -0.12 -16.31 -22.64
CA ALA A 108 0.20 -15.67 -23.91
C ALA A 108 1.28 -16.50 -24.61
N PRO A 109 0.94 -17.53 -25.42
CA PRO A 109 1.92 -18.44 -26.03
C PRO A 109 2.89 -17.73 -26.97
N THR A 110 2.43 -16.70 -27.68
CA THR A 110 3.26 -15.76 -28.43
C THR A 110 2.87 -14.33 -28.09
N ARG A 111 3.73 -13.37 -28.43
CA ARG A 111 3.50 -11.94 -28.21
C ARG A 111 2.24 -11.45 -28.95
N GLU A 112 2.02 -11.96 -30.16
CA GLU A 112 0.88 -11.61 -31.03
C GLU A 112 -0.44 -12.11 -30.44
N ILE A 113 -0.47 -13.35 -29.95
CA ILE A 113 -1.65 -13.92 -29.28
C ILE A 113 -1.93 -13.15 -27.99
N GLY A 114 -0.91 -12.88 -27.18
CA GLY A 114 -1.05 -12.09 -25.95
C GLY A 114 -1.63 -10.70 -26.21
N LEU A 115 -1.07 -9.94 -27.16
CA LEU A 115 -1.59 -8.62 -27.50
C LEU A 115 -2.99 -8.68 -28.16
N GLY A 116 -3.33 -9.79 -28.82
CA GLY A 116 -4.69 -10.06 -29.29
C GLY A 116 -5.71 -10.20 -28.16
N MET A 117 -5.32 -10.68 -26.98
CA MET A 117 -6.17 -10.86 -25.80
C MET A 117 -6.40 -9.58 -24.97
N LYS A 118 -5.89 -8.42 -25.42
CA LYS A 118 -5.97 -7.13 -24.73
C LYS A 118 -7.35 -6.76 -24.17
N GLY A 119 -8.44 -7.10 -24.87
CA GLY A 119 -9.81 -6.86 -24.41
C GLY A 119 -10.09 -7.61 -23.11
N THR A 120 -9.79 -8.90 -23.07
CA THR A 120 -9.99 -9.75 -21.90
C THR A 120 -9.14 -9.32 -20.70
N TYR A 121 -7.93 -8.79 -20.94
CA TYR A 121 -7.10 -8.22 -19.88
C TYR A 121 -7.66 -6.89 -19.34
N ALA A 122 -8.24 -6.07 -20.21
CA ALA A 122 -8.95 -4.87 -19.81
C ALA A 122 -10.23 -5.19 -19.01
N ASP A 123 -11.00 -6.18 -19.44
CA ASP A 123 -12.18 -6.68 -18.72
C ASP A 123 -11.81 -7.23 -17.33
N ALA A 124 -10.73 -8.00 -17.23
CA ALA A 124 -10.21 -8.51 -15.96
C ALA A 124 -9.78 -7.38 -15.00
N LEU A 125 -9.08 -6.35 -15.50
CA LEU A 125 -8.74 -5.17 -14.72
C LEU A 125 -9.98 -4.33 -14.34
N HIS A 126 -10.96 -4.18 -15.24
CA HIS A 126 -12.18 -3.45 -14.95
C HIS A 126 -13.02 -4.18 -13.88
N GLU A 127 -13.30 -5.46 -14.06
CA GLU A 127 -14.18 -6.20 -13.16
C GLU A 127 -13.49 -6.61 -11.86
N HIS A 128 -12.32 -7.20 -11.94
CA HIS A 128 -11.63 -7.79 -10.79
C HIS A 128 -10.51 -6.91 -10.25
N GLY A 129 -9.94 -6.00 -11.04
CA GLY A 129 -8.83 -5.15 -10.62
C GLY A 129 -7.49 -5.88 -10.58
N ILE A 130 -7.39 -7.09 -11.15
CA ILE A 130 -6.15 -7.86 -11.20
C ILE A 130 -6.14 -8.78 -12.43
N ALA A 131 -4.97 -8.96 -13.05
CA ALA A 131 -4.77 -9.92 -14.13
C ALA A 131 -3.34 -10.50 -14.11
N GLY A 132 -3.21 -11.82 -14.12
CA GLY A 132 -1.92 -12.53 -14.25
C GLY A 132 -1.77 -13.15 -15.63
N ILE A 133 -0.64 -12.91 -16.30
CA ILE A 133 -0.38 -13.31 -17.69
C ILE A 133 0.97 -14.04 -17.76
N GLU A 134 0.93 -15.37 -17.89
CA GLU A 134 2.13 -16.19 -18.12
C GLU A 134 2.57 -16.06 -19.60
N LEU A 135 3.81 -15.63 -19.84
CA LEU A 135 4.35 -15.46 -21.18
C LEU A 135 5.00 -16.76 -21.66
N GLY A 136 4.60 -17.24 -22.85
CA GLY A 136 5.20 -18.40 -23.52
C GLY A 136 6.43 -18.06 -24.39
N PHE A 137 6.90 -16.82 -24.32
CA PHE A 137 7.99 -16.26 -25.11
C PHE A 137 8.88 -15.38 -24.22
N GLU A 138 10.15 -15.22 -24.56
CA GLU A 138 11.07 -14.36 -23.82
C GLU A 138 10.76 -12.87 -24.05
N ASP A 139 10.71 -12.08 -22.98
CA ASP A 139 10.59 -10.62 -23.04
C ASP A 139 11.54 -9.92 -22.04
N PRO A 140 12.88 -10.04 -22.24
CA PRO A 140 13.89 -9.53 -21.30
C PRO A 140 13.85 -8.01 -21.11
N ASP A 141 13.26 -7.27 -22.06
CA ASP A 141 13.08 -5.81 -22.03
C ASP A 141 11.72 -5.40 -21.46
N SER A 142 10.86 -6.35 -21.06
CA SER A 142 9.48 -6.13 -20.62
C SER A 142 8.64 -5.31 -21.61
N LYS A 143 8.93 -5.43 -22.90
CA LYS A 143 8.31 -4.67 -23.98
C LYS A 143 6.84 -5.05 -24.15
N PHE A 144 6.49 -6.32 -23.97
CA PHE A 144 5.10 -6.78 -24.00
C PHE A 144 4.24 -6.03 -22.97
N MET A 145 4.76 -5.77 -21.78
CA MET A 145 4.03 -5.05 -20.73
C MET A 145 3.74 -3.59 -21.12
N LEU A 146 4.69 -2.90 -21.76
CA LEU A 146 4.47 -1.54 -22.27
C LEU A 146 3.49 -1.51 -23.45
N ASP A 147 3.71 -2.39 -24.43
CA ASP A 147 2.86 -2.50 -25.62
C ASP A 147 1.42 -2.88 -25.21
N LEU A 148 1.26 -3.70 -24.18
CA LEU A 148 -0.04 -4.06 -23.62
C LEU A 148 -0.73 -2.88 -22.95
N VAL A 149 -0.02 -2.10 -22.12
CA VAL A 149 -0.59 -0.90 -21.47
C VAL A 149 -1.13 0.09 -22.51
N ASP A 150 -0.42 0.30 -23.61
CA ASP A 150 -0.92 1.12 -24.73
C ASP A 150 -2.12 0.47 -25.42
N ALA A 151 -2.04 -0.84 -25.70
CA ALA A 151 -3.06 -1.58 -26.43
C ALA A 151 -4.42 -1.66 -25.71
N ILE A 152 -4.44 -1.63 -24.36
CA ILE A 152 -5.67 -1.54 -23.54
C ILE A 152 -6.23 -0.12 -23.41
N GLY A 153 -5.63 0.89 -24.06
CA GLY A 153 -6.10 2.28 -24.01
C GLY A 153 -5.54 3.12 -22.85
N CYS A 154 -4.60 2.57 -22.09
CA CYS A 154 -3.92 3.29 -21.01
C CYS A 154 -2.64 4.00 -21.51
N THR A 155 -2.06 4.82 -20.65
CA THR A 155 -0.79 5.51 -20.90
C THR A 155 0.16 5.25 -19.72
N PRO A 156 1.40 4.79 -19.98
CA PRO A 156 2.37 4.56 -18.92
C PRO A 156 2.94 5.89 -18.41
N ASP A 157 3.11 5.99 -17.09
CA ASP A 157 3.73 7.11 -16.39
C ASP A 157 5.26 7.00 -16.47
N THR A 158 5.91 8.04 -16.98
CA THR A 158 7.38 8.10 -17.11
C THR A 158 8.00 8.64 -15.82
N HIS A 159 8.90 7.89 -15.21
CA HIS A 159 9.56 8.30 -13.98
C HIS A 159 10.41 9.57 -14.17
N SER A 160 11.13 9.64 -15.30
CA SER A 160 11.88 10.82 -15.71
C SER A 160 12.02 10.86 -17.23
N SER A 161 12.47 11.99 -17.77
CA SER A 161 12.86 12.13 -19.18
C SER A 161 14.06 11.27 -19.59
N THR A 162 14.77 10.64 -18.63
CA THR A 162 15.98 9.84 -18.87
C THR A 162 15.82 8.35 -18.59
N GLN A 163 14.81 7.93 -17.82
CA GLN A 163 14.60 6.53 -17.43
C GLN A 163 13.34 5.89 -18.03
N GLY A 164 12.49 6.67 -18.72
CA GLY A 164 11.26 6.15 -19.34
C GLY A 164 10.23 5.71 -18.29
N ALA A 165 9.39 4.73 -18.65
CA ALA A 165 8.27 4.28 -17.80
C ALA A 165 8.49 2.92 -17.09
N LEU A 166 9.57 2.22 -17.42
CA LEU A 166 9.92 0.96 -16.79
C LEU A 166 10.91 1.18 -15.65
N TRP A 167 10.62 0.59 -14.49
CA TRP A 167 11.40 0.76 -13.27
C TRP A 167 11.87 -0.60 -12.76
N ASP A 168 13.18 -0.84 -12.76
CA ASP A 168 13.75 -2.06 -12.18
C ASP A 168 13.63 -2.02 -10.64
N ILE A 169 13.00 -3.04 -10.07
CA ILE A 169 12.91 -3.29 -8.63
C ILE A 169 13.87 -4.42 -8.28
N THR A 170 15.14 -4.04 -8.14
CA THR A 170 16.26 -4.88 -7.68
C THR A 170 16.80 -4.37 -6.35
N TYR A 171 17.64 -5.17 -5.69
CA TYR A 171 18.59 -4.61 -4.74
C TYR A 171 19.79 -4.05 -5.52
N PRO A 172 20.18 -2.77 -5.34
CA PRO A 172 21.26 -2.18 -6.10
C PRO A 172 22.62 -2.82 -5.77
N HIS A 173 23.31 -3.37 -6.77
CA HIS A 173 24.75 -3.66 -6.70
C HIS A 173 25.64 -2.39 -6.77
N GLY A 174 25.03 -1.24 -7.05
CA GLY A 174 25.59 0.11 -6.96
C GLY A 174 24.44 1.12 -6.98
N GLY A 175 24.49 2.14 -6.12
CA GLY A 175 23.35 3.04 -5.91
C GLY A 175 23.04 3.94 -7.11
N VAL A 176 21.76 4.29 -7.29
CA VAL A 176 21.35 5.38 -8.18
C VAL A 176 21.65 6.69 -7.45
N ALA A 177 22.59 7.48 -7.98
CA ALA A 177 22.94 8.78 -7.41
C ALA A 177 21.76 9.75 -7.55
N GLY A 178 21.29 10.31 -6.42
CA GLY A 178 20.39 11.46 -6.45
C GLY A 178 21.12 12.71 -6.93
N ALA A 179 20.37 13.72 -7.38
CA ALA A 179 20.93 14.97 -7.91
C ALA A 179 21.84 15.73 -6.94
N ASN A 180 21.78 15.42 -5.64
CA ASN A 180 22.54 16.04 -4.56
C ASN A 180 23.71 15.17 -4.04
N GLY A 181 24.00 14.02 -4.68
CA GLY A 181 25.01 13.07 -4.22
C GLY A 181 24.58 12.14 -3.08
N GLU A 182 23.45 12.42 -2.43
CA GLU A 182 22.77 11.48 -1.53
C GLU A 182 22.01 10.43 -2.36
N THR A 183 22.21 9.14 -2.06
CA THR A 183 21.47 8.05 -2.70
C THR A 183 20.08 7.91 -2.08
N ALA A 184 19.11 8.62 -2.65
CA ALA A 184 17.70 8.51 -2.30
C ALA A 184 17.14 7.13 -2.73
N HIS A 185 17.40 6.10 -1.93
CA HIS A 185 16.89 4.75 -2.17
C HIS A 185 15.40 4.68 -1.84
N SER A 186 14.56 4.52 -2.85
CA SER A 186 13.14 4.22 -2.62
C SER A 186 13.00 2.92 -1.80
N VAL A 187 12.02 2.87 -0.88
CA VAL A 187 11.77 1.69 -0.03
C VAL A 187 11.62 0.40 -0.85
N SER A 188 11.13 0.49 -2.09
CA SER A 188 11.00 -0.63 -3.03
C SER A 188 12.32 -1.36 -3.34
N HIS A 189 13.46 -0.66 -3.28
CA HIS A 189 14.82 -1.18 -3.49
C HIS A 189 15.48 -1.71 -2.21
N SER A 190 14.87 -1.54 -1.04
CA SER A 190 15.40 -2.11 0.21
C SER A 190 15.21 -3.63 0.28
N LEU A 191 16.03 -4.31 1.07
CA LEU A 191 15.85 -5.74 1.40
C LEU A 191 14.76 -5.98 2.45
N GLY A 192 14.49 -5.00 3.32
CA GLY A 192 13.52 -5.15 4.40
C GLY A 192 12.08 -5.29 3.92
N GLN A 193 11.17 -5.63 4.84
CA GLN A 193 9.73 -5.63 4.58
C GLN A 193 9.27 -4.29 3.99
N PHE A 194 8.40 -4.35 2.97
CA PHE A 194 7.62 -3.19 2.53
C PHE A 194 6.19 -3.39 3.02
N ALA A 195 5.76 -2.57 3.98
CA ALA A 195 4.43 -2.65 4.61
C ALA A 195 3.28 -2.41 3.61
N TRP A 196 2.04 -2.65 4.05
CA TRP A 196 0.85 -2.42 3.23
C TRP A 196 0.76 -0.97 2.74
N HIS A 197 0.65 -0.80 1.42
CA HIS A 197 0.51 0.50 0.80
C HIS A 197 -0.16 0.42 -0.58
N THR A 198 -0.54 1.58 -1.08
CA THR A 198 -0.87 1.86 -2.47
C THR A 198 0.17 2.83 -3.04
N ASP A 199 0.64 2.57 -4.26
CA ASP A 199 1.69 3.34 -4.93
C ASP A 199 1.20 4.77 -5.25
N GLY A 200 2.11 5.75 -5.26
CA GLY A 200 1.76 7.13 -5.61
C GLY A 200 0.77 7.83 -4.67
N SER A 201 0.54 7.31 -3.45
CA SER A 201 -0.42 7.87 -2.48
C SER A 201 -0.17 9.33 -2.07
N TYR A 202 1.03 9.87 -2.34
CA TYR A 202 1.36 11.29 -2.12
C TYR A 202 0.95 12.21 -3.28
N GLU A 203 0.65 11.69 -4.48
CA GLU A 203 0.30 12.52 -5.65
C GLU A 203 -1.12 13.12 -5.50
N PRO A 204 -1.41 14.31 -6.08
CA PRO A 204 -2.75 14.89 -6.05
C PRO A 204 -3.81 13.98 -6.70
N VAL A 205 -3.43 13.28 -7.78
CA VAL A 205 -4.19 12.18 -8.39
C VAL A 205 -3.36 10.91 -8.19
N PRO A 206 -3.74 10.00 -7.27
CA PRO A 206 -2.99 8.78 -6.99
C PRO A 206 -2.83 7.88 -8.22
N GLN A 207 -1.82 7.00 -8.17
CA GLN A 207 -1.59 6.04 -9.24
C GLN A 207 -2.75 5.05 -9.33
N ARG A 208 -3.41 4.92 -10.49
CA ARG A 208 -4.54 3.97 -10.61
C ARG A 208 -4.10 2.53 -10.85
N TYR A 209 -3.17 2.28 -11.77
CA TYR A 209 -2.74 0.93 -12.12
C TYR A 209 -1.23 0.74 -12.04
N LEU A 210 -0.84 -0.51 -11.74
CA LEU A 210 0.52 -1.02 -11.75
C LEU A 210 0.61 -2.23 -12.67
N GLY A 211 1.77 -2.41 -13.30
CA GLY A 211 2.16 -3.65 -13.93
C GLY A 211 3.52 -4.10 -13.38
N PHE A 212 3.68 -5.39 -13.14
CA PHE A 212 4.94 -6.02 -12.73
C PHE A 212 5.27 -7.15 -13.70
N HIS A 213 6.39 -7.06 -14.41
CA HIS A 213 6.99 -8.23 -15.06
C HIS A 213 7.97 -8.88 -14.06
N ILE A 214 7.68 -10.12 -13.68
CA ILE A 214 8.51 -10.94 -12.80
C ILE A 214 9.67 -11.52 -13.60
N MET A 215 10.81 -10.82 -13.56
CA MET A 215 12.04 -11.24 -14.25
C MET A 215 12.73 -12.38 -13.50
N ARG A 216 12.82 -12.26 -12.16
CA ARG A 216 13.41 -13.25 -11.25
C ARG A 216 12.82 -13.09 -9.83
N PRO A 217 11.97 -14.00 -9.34
CA PRO A 217 11.45 -13.95 -7.98
C PRO A 217 12.56 -14.20 -6.94
N ASP A 218 12.22 -14.04 -5.67
CA ASP A 218 13.09 -14.48 -4.58
C ASP A 218 13.14 -16.01 -4.55
N ARG A 219 14.34 -16.59 -4.66
CA ARG A 219 14.53 -18.06 -4.65
C ARG A 219 15.04 -18.60 -3.29
N GLN A 220 14.93 -17.81 -2.22
CA GLN A 220 15.41 -18.12 -0.87
C GLN A 220 14.28 -18.04 0.19
N GLY A 221 13.02 -18.02 -0.25
CA GLY A 221 11.84 -17.98 0.64
C GLY A 221 11.64 -16.63 1.31
N GLY A 222 12.08 -15.54 0.68
CA GLY A 222 11.79 -14.16 1.04
C GLY A 222 10.90 -13.48 -0.01
N GLY A 223 10.78 -12.15 0.06
CA GLY A 223 10.22 -11.33 -1.01
C GLY A 223 8.79 -11.63 -1.41
N VAL A 224 8.03 -12.33 -0.56
CA VAL A 224 6.65 -12.79 -0.81
C VAL A 224 5.77 -11.57 -1.04
N PHE A 225 5.23 -11.47 -2.25
CA PHE A 225 4.28 -10.42 -2.61
C PHE A 225 2.91 -10.76 -2.04
N ARG A 226 2.25 -9.78 -1.42
CA ARG A 226 0.93 -9.96 -0.79
C ARG A 226 -0.02 -8.87 -1.26
N VAL A 227 -1.30 -9.21 -1.35
CA VAL A 227 -2.38 -8.31 -1.78
C VAL A 227 -3.51 -8.30 -0.75
N LEU A 228 -4.17 -7.16 -0.59
CA LEU A 228 -5.34 -7.00 0.26
C LEU A 228 -6.39 -6.19 -0.50
N ARG A 229 -7.56 -6.78 -0.75
CA ARG A 229 -8.70 -6.09 -1.38
C ARG A 229 -9.17 -4.95 -0.49
N ALA A 230 -9.43 -3.79 -1.09
CA ALA A 230 -10.08 -2.67 -0.42
C ALA A 230 -11.46 -3.06 0.15
N ASP A 231 -12.21 -3.90 -0.57
CA ASP A 231 -13.52 -4.43 -0.15
C ASP A 231 -13.42 -5.35 1.09
N ASP A 232 -12.32 -6.08 1.25
CA ASP A 232 -12.06 -6.88 2.47
C ASP A 232 -11.69 -5.96 3.63
N LEU A 233 -10.79 -4.98 3.39
CA LEU A 233 -10.33 -4.06 4.42
C LEU A 233 -11.47 -3.19 4.98
N ILE A 234 -12.36 -2.67 4.14
CA ILE A 234 -13.54 -1.91 4.61
C ILE A 234 -14.51 -2.77 5.43
N SER A 235 -14.59 -4.09 5.17
CA SER A 235 -15.43 -5.02 5.94
C SER A 235 -14.89 -5.33 7.33
N LEU A 236 -13.60 -5.07 7.58
CA LEU A 236 -12.93 -5.23 8.87
C LEU A 236 -12.98 -3.96 9.73
N LEU A 237 -13.27 -2.81 9.13
CA LEU A 237 -13.42 -1.53 9.83
C LEU A 237 -14.80 -1.41 10.49
N SER A 238 -14.85 -0.68 11.59
CA SER A 238 -16.09 -0.21 12.19
C SER A 238 -16.83 0.71 11.20
N PRO A 239 -18.18 0.67 11.13
CA PRO A 239 -18.93 1.53 10.19
C PRO A 239 -18.63 3.02 10.36
N SER A 240 -18.36 3.46 11.60
CA SER A 240 -17.96 4.82 11.93
C SER A 240 -16.58 5.16 11.36
N ALA A 241 -15.57 4.29 11.54
CA ALA A 241 -14.25 4.51 10.96
C ALA A 241 -14.30 4.54 9.43
N ALA A 242 -15.03 3.60 8.80
CA ALA A 242 -15.21 3.58 7.35
C ALA A 242 -15.90 4.85 6.82
N GLU A 243 -16.93 5.36 7.51
CA GLU A 243 -17.59 6.62 7.15
C GLU A 243 -16.64 7.82 7.29
N ILE A 244 -15.90 7.92 8.40
CA ILE A 244 -14.98 9.02 8.65
C ILE A 244 -13.81 9.01 7.65
N LEU A 245 -13.18 7.84 7.40
CA LEU A 245 -12.10 7.69 6.42
C LEU A 245 -12.54 7.98 4.98
N SER A 246 -13.84 7.82 4.69
CA SER A 246 -14.47 8.14 3.40
C SER A 246 -14.88 9.60 3.24
N ASN A 247 -14.93 10.38 4.32
CA ASN A 247 -15.41 11.76 4.31
C ASN A 247 -14.36 12.79 4.67
N THR A 248 -13.36 12.43 5.48
CA THR A 248 -12.26 13.31 5.91
C THR A 248 -11.05 13.22 4.98
N GLU A 249 -10.46 14.36 4.66
CA GLU A 249 -9.14 14.45 4.03
C GLU A 249 -8.04 14.51 5.08
N PHE A 250 -7.00 13.70 4.88
CA PHE A 250 -5.82 13.62 5.74
C PHE A 250 -4.62 14.26 5.05
N ASP A 251 -3.69 14.80 5.84
CA ASP A 251 -2.45 15.37 5.32
C ASP A 251 -1.39 14.31 5.02
N LEU A 252 -0.97 14.26 3.76
CA LEU A 252 -0.05 13.29 3.20
C LEU A 252 1.21 13.99 2.71
N LYS A 253 2.34 13.72 3.35
CA LYS A 253 3.65 14.24 2.97
C LYS A 253 4.08 13.71 1.60
N VAL A 254 4.67 14.58 0.78
CA VAL A 254 5.42 14.15 -0.42
C VAL A 254 6.82 13.72 0.03
N PRO A 255 7.24 12.47 -0.20
CA PRO A 255 8.60 12.04 0.10
C PRO A 255 9.63 12.88 -0.67
N ALA A 256 10.79 13.14 -0.07
CA ALA A 256 11.78 14.06 -0.63
C ALA A 256 12.28 13.63 -2.02
N GLU A 257 12.34 12.31 -2.27
CA GLU A 257 12.72 11.74 -3.57
C GLU A 257 11.69 11.96 -4.68
N PHE A 258 10.47 12.42 -4.35
CA PHE A 258 9.39 12.72 -5.30
C PHE A 258 8.96 14.20 -5.27
N TYR A 259 9.73 15.08 -4.62
CA TYR A 259 9.38 16.50 -4.49
C TYR A 259 9.32 17.23 -5.83
N LYS A 260 8.20 17.91 -6.09
CA LYS A 260 7.92 18.69 -7.31
C LYS A 260 7.43 20.12 -7.00
N GLY A 261 7.93 20.72 -5.91
CA GLY A 261 7.50 22.05 -5.45
C GLY A 261 6.28 22.06 -4.52
N VAL A 262 5.87 20.88 -4.02
CA VAL A 262 4.75 20.70 -3.08
C VAL A 262 5.19 19.70 -2.01
N ASP A 263 5.14 20.10 -0.74
CA ASP A 263 5.63 19.31 0.41
C ASP A 263 4.59 18.34 0.98
N SER A 264 3.30 18.63 0.79
CA SER A 264 2.19 17.76 1.20
C SER A 264 0.96 17.96 0.31
N ASN A 265 0.14 16.92 0.24
CA ASN A 265 -1.18 16.94 -0.40
C ASN A 265 -2.24 16.48 0.61
N LYS A 266 -3.48 16.92 0.43
CA LYS A 266 -4.64 16.38 1.14
C LYS A 266 -5.30 15.26 0.33
N GLY A 267 -5.87 14.29 1.02
CA GLY A 267 -6.65 13.24 0.36
C GLY A 267 -7.39 12.34 1.34
N LYS A 268 -8.51 11.79 0.87
CA LYS A 268 -9.24 10.73 1.57
C LYS A 268 -8.44 9.42 1.52
N LEU A 269 -8.49 8.64 2.59
CA LEU A 269 -7.78 7.35 2.68
C LEU A 269 -8.65 6.18 2.19
N LEU A 270 -9.96 6.37 2.20
CA LEU A 270 -10.97 5.44 1.70
C LEU A 270 -11.93 6.21 0.77
N GLN A 271 -12.47 5.54 -0.24
CA GLN A 271 -13.53 6.04 -1.11
C GLN A 271 -14.39 4.87 -1.55
N VAL A 272 -15.70 5.07 -1.69
CA VAL A 272 -16.61 4.07 -2.26
C VAL A 272 -17.21 4.65 -3.54
N ASP A 273 -17.04 3.95 -4.66
CA ASP A 273 -17.65 4.31 -5.93
C ASP A 273 -19.18 4.17 -5.83
N ARG A 274 -19.90 5.29 -5.93
CA ARG A 274 -21.36 5.34 -5.71
C ARG A 274 -22.19 4.57 -6.75
N ARG A 275 -21.60 4.18 -7.88
CA ARG A 275 -22.30 3.49 -8.99
C ARG A 275 -22.11 1.97 -8.91
N THR A 276 -20.96 1.52 -8.43
CA THR A 276 -20.53 0.11 -8.41
C THR A 276 -20.41 -0.47 -7.01
N GLY A 277 -20.41 0.36 -5.97
CA GLY A 277 -20.22 -0.04 -4.57
C GLY A 277 -18.79 -0.43 -4.21
N ARG A 278 -17.84 -0.35 -5.15
CA ARG A 278 -16.45 -0.79 -4.96
C ARG A 278 -15.68 0.17 -4.05
N ALA A 279 -14.96 -0.38 -3.08
CA ALA A 279 -14.04 0.38 -2.25
C ALA A 279 -12.72 0.66 -2.99
N PHE A 280 -12.16 1.84 -2.75
CA PHE A 280 -10.83 2.27 -3.15
C PHE A 280 -10.09 2.78 -1.92
N VAL A 281 -8.80 2.44 -1.80
CA VAL A 281 -7.93 2.85 -0.71
C VAL A 281 -6.76 3.67 -1.25
N ARG A 282 -6.36 4.67 -0.46
CA ARG A 282 -5.17 5.50 -0.66
C ARG A 282 -4.40 5.50 0.66
N PHE A 283 -3.43 4.60 0.81
CA PHE A 283 -2.70 4.42 2.06
C PHE A 283 -1.21 4.21 1.85
N ARG A 284 -0.39 4.87 2.67
CA ARG A 284 1.03 4.54 2.88
C ARG A 284 1.44 5.10 4.24
N ARG A 285 1.89 4.24 5.17
CA ARG A 285 2.07 4.62 6.58
C ARG A 285 3.07 5.74 6.80
N ASP A 286 4.21 5.71 6.11
CA ASP A 286 5.35 6.61 6.32
C ASP A 286 5.16 8.04 5.75
N ILE A 287 4.03 8.30 5.07
CA ILE A 287 3.69 9.64 4.55
C ILE A 287 2.54 10.33 5.30
N LEU A 288 1.91 9.68 6.28
CA LEU A 288 0.93 10.34 7.14
C LEU A 288 1.65 11.35 8.05
N LEU A 289 1.16 12.58 8.13
CA LEU A 289 1.66 13.54 9.12
C LEU A 289 1.26 13.16 10.55
N ASP A 290 1.87 13.81 11.54
CA ASP A 290 1.56 13.64 12.96
C ASP A 290 1.24 15.01 13.61
N PRO A 291 -0.02 15.30 13.98
CA PRO A 291 -1.22 14.52 13.66
C PRO A 291 -1.62 14.65 12.17
N PRO A 292 -2.23 13.62 11.55
CA PRO A 292 -2.61 13.62 10.14
C PRO A 292 -3.96 14.33 9.87
N SER A 293 -4.73 14.64 10.91
CA SER A 293 -5.91 15.49 10.88
C SER A 293 -6.01 16.33 12.17
N GLN A 294 -6.69 17.46 12.09
CA GLN A 294 -7.04 18.28 13.26
C GLN A 294 -8.27 17.75 14.02
N ASP A 295 -9.01 16.81 13.44
CA ASP A 295 -10.15 16.16 14.08
C ASP A 295 -9.72 14.90 14.86
N PRO A 296 -9.92 14.84 16.20
CA PRO A 296 -9.63 13.66 17.00
C PRO A 296 -10.44 12.41 16.60
N ALA A 297 -11.62 12.55 16.00
CA ALA A 297 -12.39 11.41 15.51
C ALA A 297 -11.75 10.80 14.25
N ALA A 298 -11.33 11.63 13.30
CA ALA A 298 -10.51 11.21 12.15
C ALA A 298 -9.21 10.50 12.55
N ASN A 299 -8.49 11.02 13.54
CA ASN A 299 -7.27 10.38 14.01
C ASN A 299 -7.54 8.99 14.63
N ARG A 300 -8.61 8.82 15.42
CA ARG A 300 -9.02 7.49 15.94
C ARG A 300 -9.45 6.51 14.84
N ALA A 301 -10.18 6.99 13.82
CA ALA A 301 -10.56 6.15 12.68
C ALA A 301 -9.33 5.67 11.88
N LEU A 302 -8.31 6.53 11.78
CA LEU A 302 -7.02 6.16 11.19
C LEU A 302 -6.20 5.22 12.08
N GLU A 303 -6.21 5.38 13.41
CA GLU A 303 -5.58 4.43 14.35
C GLU A 303 -6.18 3.02 14.18
N GLU A 304 -7.49 2.91 13.95
CA GLU A 304 -8.17 1.64 13.66
C GLU A 304 -7.66 0.99 12.36
N LEU A 305 -7.65 1.76 11.26
CA LEU A 305 -7.09 1.35 9.96
C LEU A 305 -5.60 0.93 10.07
N VAL A 306 -4.81 1.71 10.79
CA VAL A 306 -3.39 1.46 11.03
C VAL A 306 -3.19 0.17 11.82
N SER A 307 -3.99 -0.07 12.87
CA SER A 307 -3.91 -1.27 13.70
C SER A 307 -4.13 -2.56 12.89
N LEU A 308 -5.10 -2.53 11.96
CA LEU A 308 -5.34 -3.64 11.02
C LEU A 308 -4.14 -3.90 10.10
N LEU A 309 -3.47 -2.85 9.61
CA LEU A 309 -2.37 -2.96 8.65
C LEU A 309 -0.98 -3.18 9.29
N ASP A 310 -0.78 -2.77 10.54
CA ASP A 310 0.44 -3.03 11.32
C ASP A 310 0.53 -4.50 11.79
N HIS A 311 -0.54 -5.28 11.61
CA HIS A 311 -0.58 -6.74 11.81
C HIS A 311 -0.73 -7.47 10.46
N PRO A 312 0.30 -7.44 9.59
CA PRO A 312 0.17 -7.81 8.18
C PRO A 312 0.02 -9.32 7.92
N ASP A 313 0.14 -10.16 8.96
CA ASP A 313 -0.14 -11.59 8.89
C ASP A 313 -1.59 -11.91 9.32
N GLY A 314 -2.33 -10.90 9.81
CA GLY A 314 -3.76 -11.01 10.16
C GLY A 314 -4.71 -10.55 9.04
N VAL A 315 -4.19 -9.90 7.99
CA VAL A 315 -4.96 -9.36 6.86
C VAL A 315 -4.26 -9.61 5.53
N GLY A 316 -5.05 -9.72 4.45
CA GLY A 316 -4.55 -9.92 3.10
C GLY A 316 -4.14 -11.36 2.80
N GLU A 317 -3.67 -11.56 1.58
CA GLU A 317 -3.42 -12.87 0.98
C GLU A 317 -2.05 -12.88 0.28
N HIS A 318 -1.35 -14.00 0.35
CA HIS A 318 -0.07 -14.22 -0.34
C HIS A 318 -0.30 -14.51 -1.82
N MET A 319 0.47 -13.89 -2.71
CA MET A 319 0.39 -14.16 -4.14
C MET A 319 0.89 -15.58 -4.45
N PRO A 320 0.09 -16.45 -5.11
CA PRO A 320 0.50 -17.82 -5.40
C PRO A 320 1.82 -17.93 -6.16
N GLU A 321 2.63 -18.93 -5.82
CA GLU A 321 3.91 -19.19 -6.50
C GLU A 321 3.73 -19.48 -8.00
N TYR A 322 2.61 -20.11 -8.40
CA TYR A 322 2.32 -20.40 -9.81
C TYR A 322 2.03 -19.15 -10.64
N VAL A 323 1.80 -17.99 -10.01
CA VAL A 323 1.67 -16.67 -10.65
C VAL A 323 2.91 -15.80 -10.41
N PHE A 324 3.46 -15.81 -9.20
CA PHE A 324 4.65 -15.00 -8.86
C PHE A 324 5.97 -15.65 -9.29
N LYS A 325 5.98 -16.20 -10.51
CA LYS A 325 7.10 -16.90 -11.15
C LYS A 325 7.70 -16.10 -12.31
N GLU A 326 8.87 -16.53 -12.77
CA GLU A 326 9.57 -15.92 -13.91
C GLU A 326 8.70 -15.86 -15.17
N ASN A 327 8.93 -14.83 -15.99
CA ASN A 327 8.25 -14.61 -17.26
C ASN A 327 6.73 -14.47 -17.15
N THR A 328 6.25 -13.92 -16.02
CA THR A 328 4.84 -13.60 -15.79
C THR A 328 4.66 -12.09 -15.63
N VAL A 329 3.61 -11.54 -16.23
CA VAL A 329 3.17 -10.15 -16.06
C VAL A 329 1.93 -10.11 -15.16
N LEU A 330 2.00 -9.37 -14.06
CA LEU A 330 0.89 -9.11 -13.15
C LEU A 330 0.44 -7.65 -13.29
N LEU A 331 -0.81 -7.42 -13.67
CA LEU A 331 -1.44 -6.10 -13.69
C LEU A 331 -2.37 -5.97 -12.48
N VAL A 332 -2.37 -4.80 -11.83
CA VAL A 332 -3.13 -4.54 -10.59
C VAL A 332 -3.75 -3.14 -10.62
N ASP A 333 -5.01 -3.03 -10.21
CA ASP A 333 -5.66 -1.79 -9.82
C ASP A 333 -5.22 -1.42 -8.40
N ASN A 334 -4.29 -0.48 -8.33
CA ASN A 334 -3.64 0.01 -7.12
C ASN A 334 -4.59 0.70 -6.14
N ALA A 335 -5.75 1.17 -6.62
CA ALA A 335 -6.76 1.73 -5.74
C ALA A 335 -7.62 0.62 -5.10
N ARG A 336 -7.81 -0.51 -5.78
CA ARG A 336 -8.61 -1.66 -5.28
C ARG A 336 -7.79 -2.64 -4.44
N TYR A 337 -6.47 -2.64 -4.57
CA TYR A 337 -5.57 -3.55 -3.87
C TYR A 337 -4.43 -2.79 -3.19
N LEU A 338 -4.39 -2.86 -1.85
CA LEU A 338 -3.13 -2.61 -1.14
C LEU A 338 -2.19 -3.77 -1.45
N HIS A 339 -0.89 -3.50 -1.51
CA HIS A 339 0.13 -4.52 -1.65
C HIS A 339 1.23 -4.36 -0.60
N SER A 340 1.87 -5.48 -0.27
CA SER A 340 3.03 -5.52 0.63
C SER A 340 4.02 -6.58 0.17
N ARG A 341 5.22 -6.56 0.75
CA ARG A 341 6.28 -7.54 0.50
C ARG A 341 6.97 -7.89 1.81
N THR A 342 7.22 -9.18 2.07
CA THR A 342 8.11 -9.61 3.16
C THR A 342 9.58 -9.25 2.87
N ASP A 343 10.48 -9.48 3.83
CA ASP A 343 11.92 -9.28 3.63
C ASP A 343 12.42 -10.12 2.45
N ILE A 344 13.19 -9.49 1.55
CA ILE A 344 13.92 -10.18 0.48
C ILE A 344 15.12 -10.90 1.10
N LYS A 345 15.23 -12.19 0.79
CA LYS A 345 16.36 -13.04 1.18
C LYS A 345 17.31 -13.26 0.01
N ASP A 346 16.81 -13.21 -1.23
CA ASP A 346 17.61 -13.33 -2.43
C ASP A 346 17.98 -11.95 -3.03
N PRO A 347 19.22 -11.46 -2.88
CA PRO A 347 19.63 -10.15 -3.41
C PRO A 347 19.63 -10.08 -4.94
N LYS A 348 19.55 -11.23 -5.64
CA LYS A 348 19.41 -11.30 -7.11
C LYS A 348 17.93 -11.25 -7.55
N ARG A 349 16.98 -11.02 -6.64
CA ARG A 349 15.56 -10.85 -6.97
C ARG A 349 15.36 -9.59 -7.82
N TRP A 350 14.58 -9.72 -8.89
CA TRP A 350 14.33 -8.66 -9.87
C TRP A 350 12.88 -8.72 -10.40
N LEU A 351 12.16 -7.61 -10.29
CA LEU A 351 10.98 -7.34 -11.12
C LEU A 351 11.23 -6.07 -11.93
N ARG A 352 10.48 -5.87 -13.00
CA ARG A 352 10.33 -4.57 -13.64
C ARG A 352 8.89 -4.07 -13.46
N ARG A 353 8.71 -2.86 -12.94
CA ARG A 353 7.41 -2.23 -12.71
C ARG A 353 7.13 -1.15 -13.75
N VAL A 354 5.87 -1.05 -14.18
CA VAL A 354 5.31 0.14 -14.84
C VAL A 354 4.18 0.69 -13.98
N ARG A 355 4.04 2.01 -13.95
CA ARG A 355 2.85 2.71 -13.42
C ARG A 355 2.05 3.20 -14.62
N PHE A 356 0.73 3.05 -14.65
CA PHE A 356 -0.08 3.54 -15.78
C PHE A 356 -1.47 4.06 -15.40
N GLN A 357 -1.97 5.02 -16.18
CA GLN A 357 -3.25 5.71 -16.01
C GLN A 357 -4.10 5.56 -17.27
N GLY A 358 -5.43 5.71 -17.14
CA GLY A 358 -6.38 5.63 -18.25
C GLY A 358 -7.64 4.86 -17.88
N SER A 359 -8.39 4.42 -18.89
CA SER A 359 -9.54 3.53 -18.75
C SER A 359 -9.28 2.27 -19.57
N PRO A 360 -8.94 1.13 -18.95
CA PRO A 360 -8.77 -0.13 -19.67
C PRO A 360 -10.00 -0.46 -20.52
N GLY A 361 -9.82 -0.69 -21.82
CA GLY A 361 -10.89 -0.96 -22.78
C GLY A 361 -11.65 0.28 -23.28
N GLY A 362 -11.41 1.46 -22.67
CA GLY A 362 -11.94 2.74 -23.12
C GLY A 362 -11.16 3.33 -24.30
N LYS A 363 -11.66 4.43 -24.87
CA LYS A 363 -10.91 5.17 -25.90
C LYS A 363 -9.81 6.00 -25.23
N LYS A 364 -8.62 6.02 -25.84
CA LYS A 364 -7.46 6.76 -25.33
C LYS A 364 -7.80 8.25 -25.19
N GLY A 365 -7.87 8.73 -23.95
CA GLY A 365 -8.31 10.08 -23.59
C GLY A 365 -9.57 10.14 -22.72
N GLU A 366 -10.34 9.06 -22.61
CA GLU A 366 -11.42 8.93 -21.62
C GLU A 366 -10.84 8.64 -20.24
N SER A 367 -10.90 9.63 -19.34
CA SER A 367 -10.58 9.44 -17.92
C SER A 367 -11.75 8.75 -17.21
N LEU A 368 -11.45 7.78 -16.34
CA LEU A 368 -12.40 7.32 -15.32
C LEU A 368 -12.91 8.54 -14.50
N PRO A 369 -14.18 8.52 -14.03
CA PRO A 369 -14.69 9.57 -13.17
C PRO A 369 -13.83 9.71 -11.90
N LYS A 370 -13.60 10.96 -11.49
CA LYS A 370 -12.82 11.33 -10.30
C LYS A 370 -13.53 10.97 -9.00
#